data_AF-A0A655ISW0-F1
#
_entry.id   AF-A0A655ISW0-F1
#
_cell.length_a   1.000
_cell.length_b   1.000
_cell.length_c   1.000
_cell.angle_alpha   90.00
_cell.angle_beta   90.00
_cell.angle_gamma   90.00
#
_symmetry.space_group_name_H-M   'P 1'
#
loop_
_entity.id
_entity.type
_entity.pdbx_description
1 polymer ?
#
loop_
_entity_poly.entity_id
_entity_poly.type
_entity_poly.pdbx_seq_one_letter_code
_entity_poly.pdbx_strand_id
1 'polypeptide(L)' 'MMTIDVDVAASTGNPGLRAEFGDRLPVVLLDGREHSYWEVDEHRLRADIARSTFGSPPDKRLP' A
#
# COMPACT_ATOMS: atom_id res chain seq x y z
N MET A 1 5.84 -10.47 0.09
CA MET A 1 5.90 -8.98 0.03
C MET A 1 6.56 -8.60 -1.28
N MET A 2 6.02 -7.60 -1.99
CA MET A 2 6.62 -7.06 -3.21
C MET A 2 7.09 -5.64 -2.91
N THR A 3 8.28 -5.29 -3.40
CA THR A 3 8.86 -3.96 -3.27
C THR A 3 9.00 -3.35 -4.65
N ILE A 4 8.59 -2.09 -4.81
CA ILE A 4 8.73 -1.35 -6.06
C ILE A 4 9.58 -0.12 -5.77
N ASP A 5 10.68 0.02 -6.50
CA ASP A 5 11.44 1.25 -6.53
C ASP A 5 10.71 2.25 -7.45
N VAL A 6 10.24 3.34 -6.85
CA VAL A 6 9.43 4.35 -7.55
C VAL A 6 10.25 5.14 -8.57
N ASP A 7 11.55 5.33 -8.33
CA ASP A 7 12.43 6.05 -9.26
C ASP A 7 12.74 5.19 -10.48
N VAL A 8 13.05 3.90 -10.25
CA VAL A 8 13.24 2.96 -11.35
C VAL A 8 11.95 2.85 -12.17
N ALA A 9 10.80 2.63 -11.53
CA ALA A 9 9.53 2.49 -12.24
C ALA A 9 9.18 3.74 -13.08
N ALA A 10 9.46 4.93 -12.55
CA ALA A 10 9.28 6.19 -13.29
C ALA A 10 10.20 6.26 -14.52
N SER A 11 11.47 5.90 -14.38
CA SER A 11 12.45 5.91 -15.48
C SER A 11 12.17 4.86 -16.57
N THR A 12 11.44 3.78 -16.24
CA THR A 12 11.11 2.69 -17.17
C THR A 12 9.69 2.75 -17.73
N GLY A 13 9.05 3.93 -17.70
CA GLY A 13 7.76 4.16 -18.37
C GLY A 13 6.52 4.14 -17.48
N ASN A 14 6.66 4.16 -16.15
CA ASN A 14 5.56 4.37 -15.21
C ASN A 14 5.79 5.63 -14.33
N PRO A 15 5.76 6.84 -14.92
CA PRO A 15 6.02 8.08 -14.19
C PRO A 15 4.94 8.41 -13.14
N GLY A 16 3.74 7.81 -13.25
CA GLY A 16 2.63 8.04 -12.33
C GLY A 16 2.98 7.66 -10.89
N LEU A 17 3.78 6.61 -10.67
CA LEU A 17 4.18 6.21 -9.33
C LEU A 17 5.01 7.27 -8.60
N ARG A 18 5.90 7.97 -9.30
CA ARG A 18 6.69 9.07 -8.71
C ARG A 18 5.82 10.29 -8.44
N ALA A 19 4.86 10.57 -9.32
CA ALA A 19 3.89 11.65 -9.10
C ALA A 19 2.97 11.38 -7.89
N GLU A 20 2.58 10.13 -7.65
CA GLU A 20 1.63 9.76 -6.60
C GLU A 20 2.29 9.51 -5.23
N PHE A 21 3.48 8.88 -5.22
CA PHE A 21 4.12 8.40 -3.99
C PHE A 21 5.49 9.02 -3.70
N GLY A 22 6.12 9.72 -4.66
CA GLY A 22 7.53 10.13 -4.58
C GLY A 22 7.90 10.92 -3.32
N ASP A 23 7.00 11.76 -2.81
CA ASP A 23 7.25 12.61 -1.64
C ASP A 23 6.97 11.93 -0.29
N ARG A 24 6.46 10.70 -0.28
CA ARG A 24 5.95 10.02 0.93
C ARG A 24 6.57 8.65 1.16
N LEU A 25 7.65 8.35 0.46
CA LEU A 25 8.32 7.07 0.55
C LEU A 25 8.97 6.88 1.95
N PRO A 26 8.97 5.64 2.49
CA PRO A 26 8.33 4.43 1.96
C PRO A 26 6.80 4.46 2.15
N VAL A 27 6.04 3.90 1.20
CA VAL A 27 4.58 3.71 1.28
C VAL A 27 4.25 2.22 1.31
N VAL A 28 3.41 1.80 2.25
CA VAL A 28 2.92 0.43 2.39
C VAL A 28 1.51 0.35 1.83
N LEU A 29 1.30 -0.54 0.86
CA LEU A 29 -0.03 -0.88 0.37
C LEU A 29 -0.46 -2.26 0.92
N LEU A 30 -1.69 -2.35 1.43
CA LEU A 30 -2.35 -3.60 1.77
C LEU A 30 -3.56 -3.77 0.85
N ASP A 31 -3.59 -4.86 0.08
CA ASP A 31 -4.66 -5.14 -0.89
C ASP A 31 -4.93 -3.97 -1.87
N GLY A 32 -3.87 -3.28 -2.29
CA GLY A 32 -3.92 -2.12 -3.19
C GLY A 32 -4.35 -0.80 -2.54
N ARG A 33 -4.57 -0.78 -1.22
CA ARG A 33 -4.91 0.43 -0.46
C ARG A 33 -3.74 0.88 0.40
N GLU A 34 -3.50 2.19 0.46
CA GLU A 34 -2.46 2.75 1.31
C GLU A 34 -2.74 2.48 2.80
N HIS A 35 -1.75 1.92 3.49
CA HIS A 35 -1.79 1.61 4.91
C HIS A 35 -0.95 2.60 5.74
N SER A 36 0.31 2.81 5.32
CA SER A 36 1.29 3.65 6.03
C SER A 36 2.21 4.36 5.04
N TYR A 37 2.76 5.50 5.46
CA TYR A 37 3.81 6.22 4.76
C TYR A 37 4.80 6.83 5.78
N TRP A 38 6.06 7.05 5.37
CA TRP A 38 7.22 7.38 6.23
C TRP A 38 7.64 6.29 7.21
N GLU A 39 6.79 6.00 8.19
CA GLU A 39 7.02 5.02 9.24
C GLU A 39 5.92 3.96 9.20
N VAL A 40 6.29 2.72 9.46
CA VAL A 40 5.34 1.61 9.45
C VAL A 40 4.69 1.52 10.82
N ASP A 41 3.36 1.60 10.87
CA ASP A 41 2.60 1.21 12.06
C ASP A 41 2.53 -0.33 12.11
N GLU A 42 3.54 -0.94 12.74
CA GLU A 42 3.65 -2.40 12.81
C GLU A 42 2.46 -3.05 13.52
N HIS A 43 1.92 -2.43 14.56
CA HIS A 43 0.85 -3.00 15.35
C HIS A 43 -0.45 -3.05 14.54
N ARG A 44 -0.80 -1.94 13.88
CA ARG A 44 -1.95 -1.87 12.98
C ARG A 44 -1.75 -2.79 11.77
N LEU A 45 -0.56 -2.81 11.17
CA LEU A 45 -0.28 -3.65 10.00
C LEU A 45 -0.47 -5.13 10.33
N ARG A 46 0.02 -5.59 11.48
CA ARG A 46 -0.19 -6.98 11.93
C ARG A 46 -1.66 -7.30 12.15
N ALA A 47 -2.42 -6.37 12.74
CA ALA A 47 -3.86 -6.54 12.95
C ALA A 47 -4.64 -6.59 11.63
N ASP A 48 -4.31 -5.71 10.67
CA ASP A 48 -4.99 -5.65 9.38
C ASP A 48 -4.62 -6.86 8.50
N ILE A 49 -3.37 -7.32 8.50
CA ILE A 49 -2.97 -8.59 7.85
C ILE A 49 -3.72 -9.77 8.46
N ALA A 50 -3.81 -9.87 9.79
CA ALA A 50 -4.54 -10.95 10.44
C ALA A 50 -6.03 -10.97 10.04
N ARG A 51 -6.62 -9.79 9.77
CA ARG A 51 -7.99 -9.65 9.26
C ARG A 51 -8.13 -10.00 7.77
N SER A 52 -7.19 -9.58 6.93
CA SER A 52 -7.20 -9.86 5.48
C SER A 52 -6.89 -11.34 5.15
N THR A 53 -6.04 -12.00 5.95
CA THR A 53 -5.61 -13.39 5.72
C THR A 53 -6.74 -14.41 5.91
N PHE A 54 -7.85 -13.99 6.53
CA PHE A 54 -9.11 -14.74 6.60
C PHE A 54 -10.23 -13.97 5.89
N GLY A 55 -10.05 -13.72 4.59
CA GLY A 55 -11.08 -13.27 3.64
C GLY A 55 -12.24 -12.50 4.27
N SER A 56 -12.03 -11.22 4.57
CA SER A 56 -13.17 -10.34 4.84
C SER A 56 -14.10 -10.38 3.62
N PRO A 57 -15.42 -10.64 3.78
CA PRO A 57 -16.35 -10.63 2.67
C PRO A 57 -16.33 -9.25 1.99
N PRO A 58 -16.57 -9.18 0.66
CA PRO A 58 -16.57 -7.90 -0.04
C PRO A 58 -17.51 -6.95 0.67
N ASP A 59 -16.95 -5.80 1.05
CA ASP A 59 -17.60 -4.72 1.77
C ASP A 59 -19.05 -4.51 1.28
N LYS A 60 -20.02 -4.81 2.15
CA LYS A 60 -21.42 -4.48 1.95
C LYS A 60 -21.49 -2.97 1.87
N ARG A 61 -21.55 -2.42 0.65
CA ARG A 61 -21.91 -1.01 0.43
C ARG A 61 -23.12 -0.70 1.31
N LEU A 62 -22.92 0.15 2.30
CA LEU A 62 -23.98 0.72 3.13
C LEU A 62 -24.94 1.48 2.19
N PRO A 63 -26.27 1.42 2.40
CA PRO A 63 -27.26 2.11 1.56
C PRO A 63 -27.04 3.62 1.48
#